data_AF-A0A228Q7P0-F1
#
_entry.id   AF-A0A228Q7P0-F1
#
_cell.length_a   1.000
_cell.length_b   1.000
_cell.length_c   1.000
_cell.angle_alpha   90.00
_cell.angle_beta   90.00
_cell.angle_gamma   90.00
#
_symmetry.space_group_name_H-M   'P 1'
#
loop_
_entity.id
_entity.type
_entity.pdbx_description
1 polymer ?
#
loop_
_entity_poly.entity_id
_entity_poly.type
_entity_poly.pdbx_seq_one_letter_code
_entity_poly.pdbx_strand_id
1 'polypeptide(L)'
;MTFTPQTRKHLGYDDQAQNWLDETIGNVVIDRPVSNPRYSKTDGDNNGSLKHYVPYNWIMKNIADNHVIGHTRRTVVANVSALLGRIGLPALGQPTNPVDFDTSIRDSVYAICDWEENLFRSASSGDARGTRLDVPNDPGVLARVQQARTALGGLANPPLQ
;
A
#
# COMPACT_ATOMS: atom_id res chain seq x y z
N MET A 1 2.85 11.35 9.38
CA MET A 1 3.41 10.53 8.28
C MET A 1 2.24 10.01 7.44
N THR A 2 2.23 10.29 6.13
CA THR A 2 1.02 10.24 5.28
C THR A 2 1.28 9.63 3.89
N PHE A 3 0.26 8.99 3.32
CA PHE A 3 0.08 8.83 1.88
C PHE A 3 -0.93 9.90 1.46
N THR A 4 -0.46 11.00 0.86
CA THR A 4 -1.33 12.15 0.55
C THR A 4 -1.32 12.42 -0.95
N PRO A 5 -2.42 12.11 -1.66
CA PRO A 5 -2.58 12.51 -3.05
C PRO A 5 -2.60 14.04 -3.19
N GLN A 6 -1.88 14.55 -4.18
CA GLN A 6 -1.89 15.97 -4.56
C GLN A 6 -2.37 16.10 -6.00
N THR A 7 -3.46 16.83 -6.23
CA THR A 7 -3.94 17.09 -7.58
C THR A 7 -3.02 18.04 -8.33
N ARG A 8 -3.13 18.03 -9.66
CA ARG A 8 -2.48 19.02 -10.52
C ARG A 8 -2.82 20.45 -10.09
N LYS A 9 -4.05 20.72 -9.62
CA LYS A 9 -4.44 22.01 -9.01
C LYS A 9 -3.64 22.34 -7.75
N HIS A 10 -3.45 21.39 -6.84
CA HIS A 10 -2.59 21.60 -5.65
C HIS A 10 -1.15 21.98 -6.01
N LEU A 11 -0.68 21.56 -7.19
CA LEU A 11 0.65 21.84 -7.71
C LEU A 11 0.72 23.09 -8.61
N GLY A 12 -0.37 23.85 -8.73
CA GLY A 12 -0.43 25.07 -9.54
C GLY A 12 -0.65 24.86 -11.04
N TYR A 13 -1.05 23.67 -11.47
CA TYR A 13 -1.39 23.39 -12.87
C TYR A 13 -2.90 23.45 -13.10
N ASP A 14 -3.31 23.90 -14.29
CA ASP A 14 -4.67 23.71 -14.78
C ASP A 14 -4.90 22.21 -15.09
N ASP A 15 -6.07 21.69 -14.68
CA ASP A 15 -6.49 20.33 -14.97
C ASP A 15 -7.84 20.24 -15.71
N GLN A 16 -8.47 21.39 -16.03
CA GLN A 16 -9.74 21.51 -16.74
C GLN A 16 -10.91 20.69 -16.15
N ALA A 17 -10.79 20.18 -14.91
CA ALA A 17 -11.82 19.36 -14.30
C ALA A 17 -13.02 20.20 -13.89
N GLN A 18 -14.20 19.78 -14.37
CA GLN A 18 -15.50 20.40 -14.03
C GLN A 18 -15.95 20.06 -12.60
N ASN A 19 -15.43 18.98 -12.03
CA ASN A 19 -15.78 18.46 -10.71
C ASN A 19 -14.53 17.87 -10.03
N TRP A 20 -14.49 17.94 -8.70
CA TRP A 20 -13.36 17.50 -7.89
C TRP A 20 -13.00 16.01 -8.07
N LEU A 21 -13.97 15.12 -8.37
CA LEU A 21 -13.65 13.71 -8.65
C LEU A 21 -12.87 13.51 -9.95
N ASP A 22 -12.96 14.48 -10.87
CA ASP A 22 -12.33 14.39 -12.19
C ASP A 22 -10.97 15.12 -12.21
N GLU A 23 -10.55 15.69 -11.07
CA GLU A 23 -9.21 16.26 -10.91
C GLU A 23 -8.14 15.17 -10.97
N THR A 24 -7.07 15.43 -11.72
CA THR A 24 -5.97 14.49 -11.91
C THR A 24 -4.97 14.60 -10.76
N ILE A 25 -4.58 13.46 -10.18
CA ILE A 25 -3.50 13.40 -9.20
C ILE A 25 -2.16 13.63 -9.92
N GLY A 26 -1.45 14.70 -9.57
CA GLY A 26 -0.14 15.03 -10.14
C GLY A 26 1.04 14.48 -9.34
N ASN A 27 0.85 14.27 -8.03
CA ASN A 27 1.89 13.76 -7.14
C ASN A 27 1.28 13.03 -5.94
N VAL A 28 2.08 12.23 -5.25
CA VAL A 28 1.74 11.67 -3.93
C VAL A 28 2.88 11.96 -2.98
N VAL A 29 2.57 12.59 -1.84
CA VAL A 29 3.53 12.69 -0.74
C VAL A 29 3.50 11.37 0.03
N ILE A 30 4.65 10.69 0.07
CA ILE A 30 4.85 9.42 0.78
C ILE A 30 5.78 9.67 1.96
N ASP A 31 5.29 9.41 3.16
CA ASP A 31 6.08 9.45 4.39
C ASP A 31 5.78 8.20 5.24
N ARG A 32 6.77 7.70 5.98
CA ARG A 32 6.73 6.38 6.63
C ARG A 32 5.68 6.33 7.74
N PRO A 33 4.52 5.68 7.61
CA PRO A 33 3.53 5.69 8.68
C PRO A 33 4.04 4.99 9.94
N VAL A 34 3.53 5.43 11.09
CA VAL A 34 3.51 4.57 12.29
C VAL A 34 2.42 3.53 12.04
N SER A 35 2.84 2.32 11.69
CA SER A 35 1.95 1.19 11.51
C SER A 35 1.92 0.34 12.78
N ASN A 36 0.71 -0.03 13.22
CA ASN A 36 0.50 -1.01 14.29
C ASN A 36 -0.49 -2.07 13.79
N PRO A 37 -0.01 -2.98 12.92
CA PRO A 37 -0.90 -3.87 12.20
C PRO A 37 -1.43 -4.96 13.12
N ARG A 38 -2.62 -5.46 12.82
CA ARG A 38 -3.19 -6.60 13.54
C ARG A 38 -2.59 -7.88 12.97
N TYR A 39 -2.12 -8.75 13.85
CA TYR A 39 -1.55 -10.05 13.48
C TYR A 39 -2.02 -11.10 14.48
N SER A 40 -2.81 -12.05 13.98
CA SER A 40 -3.46 -13.11 14.75
C SER A 40 -2.88 -14.50 14.47
N LYS A 41 -2.05 -14.63 13.44
CA LYS A 41 -1.41 -15.89 13.05
C LYS A 41 -0.27 -16.27 14.00
N THR A 42 0.01 -17.57 14.05
CA THR A 42 1.14 -18.16 14.76
C THR A 42 2.16 -18.62 13.72
N ASP A 43 3.37 -18.06 13.76
CA ASP A 43 4.42 -18.32 12.78
C ASP A 43 5.74 -18.70 13.47
N GLY A 44 6.46 -19.68 12.92
CA GLY A 44 7.83 -20.02 13.33
C GLY A 44 8.03 -20.07 14.85
N ASP A 45 9.07 -19.38 15.32
CA ASP A 45 9.43 -19.28 16.73
C ASP A 45 8.52 -18.34 17.55
N ASN A 46 7.67 -17.52 16.90
CA ASN A 46 6.90 -16.41 17.48
C ASN A 46 7.69 -15.46 18.39
N ASN A 47 9.02 -15.50 18.31
CA ASN A 47 9.91 -14.77 19.19
C ASN A 47 10.52 -13.63 18.41
N GLY A 48 9.88 -12.46 18.45
CA GLY A 48 10.40 -11.27 17.81
C GLY A 48 9.37 -10.19 17.52
N SER A 49 9.86 -9.08 16.97
CA SER A 49 9.01 -8.05 16.40
C SER A 49 8.24 -8.59 15.20
N LEU A 50 7.02 -8.06 15.03
CA LEU A 50 6.23 -8.25 13.82
C LEU A 50 6.93 -7.56 12.64
N LYS A 51 7.00 -8.23 11.50
CA LYS A 51 7.71 -7.78 10.29
C LYS A 51 6.80 -7.86 9.07
N HIS A 52 7.16 -7.12 8.03
CA HIS A 52 6.56 -7.21 6.69
C HIS A 52 7.52 -7.95 5.76
N TYR A 53 7.03 -8.93 4.99
CA TYR A 53 7.83 -9.62 3.98
C TYR A 53 8.17 -8.70 2.81
N VAL A 54 7.15 -8.07 2.23
CA VAL A 54 7.30 -6.99 1.26
C VAL A 54 7.36 -5.66 2.00
N PRO A 55 8.43 -4.86 1.82
CA PRO A 55 8.56 -3.58 2.49
C PRO A 55 7.42 -2.60 2.20
N TYR A 56 7.03 -1.86 3.24
CA TYR A 56 5.96 -0.88 3.21
C TYR A 56 6.15 0.16 2.09
N ASN A 57 7.36 0.67 1.94
CA ASN A 57 7.73 1.67 0.93
C ASN A 57 7.60 1.14 -0.51
N TRP A 58 7.85 -0.15 -0.75
CA TRP A 58 7.69 -0.76 -2.08
C TRP A 58 6.23 -0.73 -2.50
N ILE A 59 5.35 -1.20 -1.60
CA ILE A 59 3.91 -1.23 -1.84
C ILE A 59 3.38 0.18 -2.08
N MET A 60 3.70 1.14 -1.19
CA MET A 60 3.24 2.53 -1.35
C MET A 60 3.72 3.15 -2.67
N LYS A 61 5.00 3.00 -3.03
CA LYS A 61 5.56 3.59 -4.24
C LYS A 61 4.95 2.97 -5.50
N ASN A 62 4.81 1.65 -5.54
CA ASN A 62 4.16 0.99 -6.66
C ASN A 62 2.68 1.38 -6.81
N ILE A 63 1.95 1.56 -5.70
CA ILE A 63 0.57 2.09 -5.76
C ILE A 63 0.58 3.52 -6.30
N ALA A 64 1.45 4.38 -5.77
CA ALA A 64 1.55 5.76 -6.21
C ALA A 64 1.81 5.86 -7.73
N ASP A 65 2.84 5.17 -8.21
CA ASP A 65 3.29 5.26 -9.61
C ASP A 65 2.30 4.63 -10.59
N ASN A 66 1.71 3.48 -10.26
CA ASN A 66 0.96 2.68 -11.24
C ASN A 66 -0.56 2.84 -11.12
N HIS A 67 -1.06 3.38 -10.02
CA HIS A 67 -2.49 3.37 -9.70
C HIS A 67 -3.05 4.72 -9.26
N VAL A 68 -2.19 5.70 -8.93
CA VAL A 68 -2.60 6.99 -8.39
C VAL A 68 -2.16 8.16 -9.27
N ILE A 69 -0.86 8.33 -9.48
CA ILE A 69 -0.30 9.46 -10.23
C ILE A 69 -0.74 9.38 -11.69
N GLY A 70 -1.16 10.52 -12.26
CA GLY A 70 -1.66 10.60 -13.63
C GLY A 70 -3.12 10.17 -13.80
N HIS A 71 -3.77 9.69 -12.74
CA HIS A 71 -5.18 9.29 -12.77
C HIS A 71 -6.08 10.32 -12.09
N THR A 72 -7.35 10.37 -12.49
CA THR A 72 -8.36 11.18 -11.79
C THR A 72 -8.73 10.56 -10.46
N ARG A 73 -9.19 11.35 -9.48
CA ARG A 73 -9.66 10.80 -8.19
C ARG A 73 -10.65 9.66 -8.37
N ARG A 74 -11.59 9.77 -9.31
CA ARG A 74 -12.54 8.69 -9.65
C ARG A 74 -11.85 7.40 -10.08
N THR A 75 -10.90 7.49 -11.00
CA THR A 75 -10.11 6.33 -11.44
C THR A 75 -9.27 5.76 -10.30
N VAL A 76 -8.70 6.62 -9.44
CA VAL A 76 -7.95 6.19 -8.25
C VAL A 76 -8.82 5.37 -7.29
N VAL A 77 -10.07 5.79 -7.01
CA VAL A 77 -10.99 5.01 -6.17
C VAL A 77 -11.23 3.62 -6.77
N ALA A 78 -11.44 3.53 -8.08
CA ALA A 78 -11.65 2.25 -8.77
C ALA A 78 -10.38 1.37 -8.72
N ASN A 79 -9.22 1.95 -9.00
CA ASN A 79 -7.93 1.25 -8.98
C ASN A 79 -7.61 0.68 -7.59
N VAL A 80 -7.75 1.49 -6.54
CA VAL A 80 -7.48 1.06 -5.15
C VAL A 80 -8.52 0.06 -4.69
N SER A 81 -9.79 0.19 -5.07
CA SER A 81 -10.81 -0.83 -4.80
C SER A 81 -10.46 -2.18 -5.43
N ALA A 82 -9.94 -2.17 -6.66
CA ALA A 82 -9.49 -3.39 -7.33
C ALA A 82 -8.23 -4.00 -6.68
N LEU A 83 -7.37 -3.18 -6.06
CA LEU A 83 -6.24 -3.68 -5.25
C LEU A 83 -6.72 -4.34 -3.96
N LEU A 84 -7.66 -3.71 -3.25
CA LEU A 84 -8.26 -4.27 -2.03
C LEU A 84 -8.94 -5.61 -2.32
N GLY A 85 -9.74 -5.68 -3.39
CA GLY A 85 -10.43 -6.91 -3.79
C GLY A 85 -9.48 -8.07 -4.12
N ARG A 86 -8.29 -7.79 -4.68
CA ARG A 86 -7.27 -8.82 -4.98
C ARG A 86 -6.74 -9.53 -3.73
N ILE A 87 -6.72 -8.83 -2.59
CA ILE A 87 -6.25 -9.36 -1.31
C ILE A 87 -7.40 -9.66 -0.33
N GLY A 88 -8.64 -9.71 -0.84
CA GLY A 88 -9.83 -10.05 -0.04
C GLY A 88 -10.30 -8.96 0.92
N LEU A 89 -9.85 -7.71 0.75
CA LEU A 89 -10.34 -6.57 1.54
C LEU A 89 -11.55 -5.90 0.87
N PRO A 90 -12.44 -5.26 1.65
CA PRO A 90 -13.60 -4.54 1.11
C PRO A 90 -13.18 -3.43 0.14
N ALA A 91 -13.94 -3.24 -0.93
CA ALA A 91 -13.76 -2.11 -1.84
C ALA A 91 -14.05 -0.77 -1.14
N LEU A 92 -13.51 0.32 -1.69
CA LEU A 92 -13.81 1.67 -1.22
C LEU A 92 -15.26 2.05 -1.52
N GLY A 93 -15.90 2.72 -0.58
CA GLY A 93 -17.11 3.49 -0.86
C GLY A 93 -16.80 4.69 -1.74
N GLN A 94 -17.82 5.23 -2.40
CA GLN A 94 -17.68 6.49 -3.15
C GLN A 94 -17.42 7.63 -2.14
N PRO A 95 -16.28 8.34 -2.23
CA PRO A 95 -16.02 9.43 -1.30
C PRO A 95 -16.94 10.62 -1.58
N THR A 96 -17.36 11.28 -0.51
CA THR A 96 -18.38 12.35 -0.54
C THR A 96 -17.78 13.73 -0.79
N ASN A 97 -16.50 13.92 -0.50
CA ASN A 97 -15.77 15.17 -0.66
C ASN A 97 -14.25 14.93 -0.76
N PRO A 98 -13.42 15.95 -1.08
CA PRO A 98 -11.97 15.78 -1.24
C PRO A 98 -11.24 15.25 0.01
N VAL A 99 -11.65 15.68 1.21
CA VAL A 99 -11.01 15.25 2.48
C VAL A 99 -11.30 13.78 2.77
N ASP A 100 -12.53 13.36 2.49
CA ASP A 100 -12.97 11.97 2.57
C ASP A 100 -12.21 11.09 1.56
N PHE A 101 -12.00 11.59 0.34
CA PHE A 101 -11.13 10.92 -0.63
C PHE A 101 -9.70 10.75 -0.12
N ASP A 102 -9.04 11.82 0.36
CA ASP A 102 -7.65 11.73 0.82
C ASP A 102 -7.50 10.76 2.00
N THR A 103 -8.47 10.78 2.92
CA THR A 103 -8.51 9.88 4.09
C THR A 103 -8.72 8.43 3.66
N SER A 104 -9.73 8.17 2.83
CA SER A 104 -10.08 6.81 2.41
C SER A 104 -8.99 6.15 1.55
N ILE A 105 -8.34 6.90 0.66
CA ILE A 105 -7.18 6.41 -0.11
C ILE A 105 -6.01 6.10 0.81
N ARG A 106 -5.65 7.01 1.72
CA ARG A 106 -4.56 6.78 2.69
C ARG A 106 -4.80 5.52 3.50
N ASP A 107 -5.96 5.40 4.12
CA ASP A 107 -6.27 4.30 5.03
C ASP A 107 -6.35 2.97 4.28
N SER A 108 -6.82 2.98 3.03
CA SER A 108 -6.82 1.79 2.16
C SER A 108 -5.42 1.35 1.76
N VAL A 109 -4.55 2.29 1.39
CA VAL A 109 -3.14 1.98 1.10
C VAL A 109 -2.46 1.39 2.33
N TYR A 110 -2.75 1.93 3.52
CA TYR A 110 -2.22 1.39 4.77
C TYR A 110 -2.73 -0.02 5.03
N ALA A 111 -4.02 -0.28 4.83
CA ALA A 111 -4.59 -1.61 4.95
C ALA A 111 -3.97 -2.63 3.98
N ILE A 112 -3.61 -2.22 2.75
CA ILE A 112 -2.88 -3.08 1.80
C ILE A 112 -1.46 -3.38 2.30
N CYS A 113 -0.75 -2.36 2.79
CA CYS A 113 0.61 -2.54 3.32
C CYS A 113 0.62 -3.46 4.55
N ASP A 114 -0.38 -3.29 5.41
CA ASP A 114 -0.58 -4.01 6.68
C ASP A 114 -1.46 -5.26 6.55
N TRP A 115 -1.67 -5.73 5.33
CA TRP A 115 -2.42 -6.94 5.08
C TRP A 115 -1.76 -8.13 5.79
N GLU A 116 -2.54 -8.82 6.63
CA GLU A 116 -2.03 -9.83 7.57
C GLU A 116 -1.16 -10.90 6.91
N GLU A 117 -1.45 -11.27 5.66
CA GLU A 117 -0.67 -12.27 4.93
C GLU A 117 0.75 -11.80 4.55
N ASN A 118 0.97 -10.50 4.39
CA ASN A 118 2.30 -9.91 4.19
C ASN A 118 3.11 -9.83 5.50
N LEU A 119 2.46 -10.02 6.65
CA LEU A 119 3.08 -9.96 7.96
C LEU A 119 3.59 -11.33 8.40
N PHE A 120 4.62 -11.34 9.24
CA PHE A 120 5.11 -12.57 9.87
C PHE A 120 5.85 -12.31 11.19
N ARG A 121 5.99 -13.36 12.00
CA ARG A 121 6.85 -13.39 13.19
C ARG A 121 7.81 -14.57 13.10
N SER A 122 9.06 -14.30 12.77
CA SER A 122 10.12 -15.30 12.71
C SER A 122 11.48 -14.61 12.65
N ALA A 123 12.55 -15.31 13.03
CA ALA A 123 13.91 -14.93 12.65
C ALA A 123 14.00 -14.74 11.12
N SER A 124 14.76 -13.72 10.67
CA SER A 124 14.79 -13.34 9.26
C SER A 124 16.07 -12.62 8.87
N SER A 125 16.28 -12.44 7.56
CA SER A 125 17.43 -11.73 7.00
C SER A 125 17.41 -10.21 7.21
N GLY A 126 16.26 -9.64 7.54
CA GLY A 126 16.04 -8.19 7.63
C GLY A 126 15.85 -7.52 6.26
N ASP A 127 15.00 -6.49 6.22
CA ASP A 127 14.63 -5.72 5.03
C ASP A 127 15.65 -4.64 4.61
N ALA A 128 16.72 -4.47 5.39
CA ALA A 128 17.70 -3.40 5.25
C ALA A 128 17.04 -2.01 5.07
N ARG A 129 16.10 -1.66 5.96
CA ARG A 129 15.35 -0.39 5.95
C ARG A 129 14.49 -0.23 4.67
N GLY A 130 13.86 -1.31 4.24
CA GLY A 130 12.99 -1.35 3.07
C GLY A 130 13.70 -1.33 1.72
N THR A 131 14.97 -1.73 1.66
CA THR A 131 15.72 -1.83 0.40
C THR A 131 15.71 -3.24 -0.19
N ARG A 132 15.27 -4.24 0.57
CA ARG A 132 15.07 -5.62 0.12
C ARG A 132 13.92 -6.28 0.87
N LEU A 133 13.47 -7.44 0.38
CA LEU A 133 12.50 -8.29 1.09
C LEU A 133 13.07 -8.74 2.44
N ASP A 134 12.22 -8.83 3.47
CA ASP A 134 12.58 -9.43 4.75
C ASP A 134 12.26 -10.93 4.71
N VAL A 135 13.27 -11.79 4.51
CA VAL A 135 13.05 -13.21 4.24
C VAL A 135 13.06 -14.00 5.55
N PRO A 136 11.94 -14.67 5.93
CA PRO A 136 11.91 -15.57 7.08
C PRO A 136 12.89 -16.73 6.91
N ASN A 137 13.56 -17.12 7.98
CA ASN A 137 14.44 -18.29 7.99
C ASN A 137 13.64 -19.60 8.09
N ASP A 138 12.43 -19.54 8.68
CA ASP A 138 11.52 -20.68 8.76
C ASP A 138 10.92 -20.99 7.36
N PRO A 139 11.09 -22.22 6.83
CA PRO A 139 10.60 -22.57 5.50
C PRO A 139 9.08 -22.53 5.34
N GLY A 140 8.32 -22.85 6.40
CA GLY A 140 6.86 -22.81 6.38
C GLY A 140 6.34 -21.39 6.34
N VAL A 141 6.92 -20.50 7.15
CA VAL A 141 6.63 -19.06 7.12
C VAL A 141 7.01 -18.46 5.77
N LEU A 142 8.19 -18.81 5.24
CA LEU A 142 8.66 -18.37 3.92
C LEU A 142 7.66 -18.73 2.81
N ALA A 143 7.21 -19.99 2.77
CA ALA A 143 6.24 -20.43 1.76
C ALA A 143 4.93 -19.64 1.82
N ARG A 144 4.42 -19.36 3.02
CA ARG A 144 3.20 -18.56 3.24
C ARG A 144 3.37 -17.13 2.74
N VAL A 145 4.43 -16.43 3.15
CA VAL A 145 4.64 -15.03 2.72
C VAL A 145 4.96 -14.91 1.23
N GLN A 146 5.52 -15.95 0.60
CA GLN A 146 5.68 -16.01 -0.86
C GLN A 146 4.35 -16.15 -1.60
N GLN A 147 3.39 -16.88 -1.05
CA GLN A 147 2.02 -16.93 -1.58
C GLN A 147 1.35 -15.55 -1.45
N ALA A 148 1.50 -14.89 -0.30
CA ALA A 148 1.01 -13.52 -0.10
C ALA A 148 1.63 -12.53 -1.08
N ARG A 149 2.94 -12.63 -1.33
CA ARG A 149 3.65 -11.83 -2.35
C ARG A 149 3.04 -12.01 -3.73
N THR A 150 2.63 -13.23 -4.08
CA THR A 150 1.99 -13.51 -5.38
C THR A 150 0.64 -12.80 -5.49
N ALA A 151 -0.14 -12.75 -4.40
CA ALA A 151 -1.41 -12.00 -4.36
C ALA A 151 -1.21 -10.48 -4.49
N LEU A 152 -0.15 -9.93 -3.89
CA LEU A 152 0.25 -8.53 -4.08
C LEU A 152 0.71 -8.23 -5.52
N GLY A 153 1.20 -9.24 -6.24
CA GLY A 153 1.61 -9.13 -7.64
C GLY A 153 2.66 -8.04 -7.87
N GLY A 154 2.39 -7.13 -8.80
CA GLY A 154 3.30 -6.04 -9.15
C GLY A 154 3.67 -5.10 -7.99
N LEU A 155 2.82 -5.01 -6.95
CA LEU A 155 3.11 -4.19 -5.77
C LEU A 155 4.32 -4.69 -4.97
N ALA A 156 4.66 -5.97 -5.11
CA ALA A 156 5.77 -6.58 -4.41
C ALA A 156 7.10 -6.55 -5.16
N ASN A 157 7.15 -5.83 -6.28
CA ASN A 157 8.39 -5.60 -7.01
C ASN A 157 9.16 -4.44 -6.38
N PRO A 158 10.51 -4.45 -6.47
CA PRO A 158 11.29 -3.26 -6.18
C PRO A 158 10.75 -2.10 -7.04
N PRO A 159 10.38 -0.95 -6.43
CA PRO A 159 9.92 0.19 -7.21
C PRO A 159 11.07 0.75 -8.06
N LEU A 160 10.72 1.33 -9.20
CA LEU A 160 11.68 2.05 -10.04
C LEU A 160 12.22 3.25 -9.24
N GLN A 161 13.55 3.42 -9.27
CA GLN A 161 14.24 4.53 -8.60
C GLN A 161 13.87 5.88 -9.21
#